data_AF-A0A1W2B742-F1
#
_entry.id   AF-A0A1W2B742-F1
#
_cell.length_a   1.000
_cell.length_b   1.000
_cell.length_c   1.000
_cell.angle_alpha   90.00
_cell.angle_beta   90.00
_cell.angle_gamma   90.00
#
_symmetry.space_group_name_H-M   'P 1'
#
loop_
_entity.id
_entity.type
_entity.pdbx_description
1 polymer ?
#
loop_
_entity_poly.entity_id
_entity_poly.type
_entity_poly.pdbx_seq_one_letter_code
_entity_poly.pdbx_strand_id
1 'polypeptide(L)'
;MSNFAQDLVPEDDLLEDIHQSVDWPFVVGKLKKKYKIAVQDDVAYVDGGLVVHQKKIAYQLDIDVKVRLSVICDKSGNCLKLSTVRHKPKRVADSPGKEIGLQSRSNNSRRQEMARMATGLADMIADINQ
;
A
#
# COMPACT_ATOMS: atom_id res chain seq x y z
N MET A 1 -45.60 15.14 39.86
CA MET A 1 -45.42 14.23 38.70
C MET A 1 -44.16 14.69 37.99
N SER A 2 -43.05 13.98 38.23
CA SER A 2 -41.74 14.33 37.68
C SER A 2 -41.74 14.10 36.17
N ASN A 3 -41.48 15.16 35.40
CA ASN A 3 -41.18 15.07 33.98
C ASN A 3 -39.81 14.39 33.82
N PHE A 4 -39.81 13.10 33.46
CA PHE A 4 -38.63 12.38 32.98
C PHE A 4 -38.41 12.70 31.49
N ALA A 5 -38.15 13.97 31.19
CA ALA A 5 -37.64 14.40 29.90
C ALA A 5 -36.23 14.95 30.11
N GLN A 6 -35.29 14.07 30.47
CA GLN A 6 -33.87 14.39 30.53
C GLN A 6 -33.10 13.26 29.85
N ASP A 7 -32.26 13.67 28.90
CA ASP A 7 -31.17 12.94 28.24
C ASP A 7 -31.50 11.94 27.12
N LEU A 8 -32.38 12.32 26.18
CA LEU A 8 -32.27 11.76 24.83
C LEU A 8 -31.23 12.59 24.08
N VAL A 9 -30.02 12.05 23.91
CA VAL A 9 -29.04 12.56 22.96
C VAL A 9 -29.74 12.65 21.59
N PRO A 10 -29.75 13.80 20.91
CA PRO A 10 -30.29 13.91 19.55
C PRO A 10 -29.76 12.77 18.68
N GLU A 11 -30.60 12.18 17.84
CA GLU A 11 -30.19 11.04 17.00
C GLU A 11 -28.95 11.40 16.13
N ASP A 12 -28.85 12.65 15.71
CA ASP A 12 -27.71 13.19 14.97
C ASP A 12 -26.40 13.17 15.80
N ASP A 13 -26.46 13.58 17.07
CA ASP A 13 -25.31 13.57 17.98
C ASP A 13 -24.84 12.13 18.23
N LEU A 14 -25.77 11.19 18.37
CA LEU A 14 -25.46 9.76 18.52
C LEU A 14 -24.84 9.16 17.25
N LEU A 15 -25.35 9.53 16.07
CA LEU A 15 -24.78 9.08 14.80
C LEU A 15 -23.38 9.65 14.59
N GLU A 16 -23.12 10.89 15.01
CA GLU A 16 -21.80 11.50 14.97
C GLU A 16 -20.82 10.76 15.91
N ASP A 17 -21.23 10.46 17.14
CA ASP A 17 -20.44 9.67 18.09
C ASP A 17 -20.11 8.27 17.54
N ILE A 18 -21.10 7.62 16.93
CA ILE A 18 -20.90 6.31 16.31
C ILE A 18 -19.93 6.44 15.14
N HIS A 19 -20.12 7.42 14.24
CA HIS A 19 -19.21 7.69 13.13
C HIS A 19 -17.77 7.89 13.62
N GLN A 20 -17.55 8.62 14.72
CA GLN A 20 -16.20 8.78 15.30
C GLN A 20 -15.66 7.48 15.91
N SER A 21 -16.52 6.60 16.42
CA SER A 21 -16.13 5.33 17.05
C SER A 21 -15.83 4.19 16.07
N VAL A 22 -16.26 4.30 14.81
CA VAL A 22 -16.05 3.24 13.81
C VAL A 22 -14.56 3.04 13.52
N ASP A 23 -14.13 1.77 13.42
CA ASP A 23 -12.80 1.40 12.92
C ASP A 23 -12.71 1.63 11.39
N TRP A 24 -12.55 2.90 11.00
CA TRP A 24 -12.39 3.30 9.60
C TRP A 24 -11.19 2.64 8.91
N PRO A 25 -10.02 2.47 9.56
CA PRO A 25 -8.93 1.69 8.99
C PRO A 25 -9.35 0.27 8.57
N PHE A 26 -10.15 -0.42 9.37
CA PHE A 26 -10.71 -1.72 9.01
C PHE A 26 -11.67 -1.63 7.82
N VAL A 27 -12.60 -0.67 7.82
CA VAL A 27 -13.57 -0.45 6.71
C VAL A 27 -12.83 -0.16 5.40
N VAL A 28 -11.88 0.78 5.41
CA VAL A 28 -11.03 1.12 4.27
C VAL A 28 -10.19 -0.08 3.82
N GLY A 29 -9.66 -0.85 4.77
CA GLY A 29 -8.95 -2.10 4.48
C GLY A 29 -9.81 -3.13 3.74
N LYS A 30 -11.09 -3.26 4.10
CA LYS A 30 -12.05 -4.13 3.40
C LYS A 30 -12.34 -3.63 1.99
N LEU A 31 -12.52 -2.32 1.79
CA LEU A 31 -12.72 -1.71 0.48
C LEU A 31 -11.52 -2.00 -0.45
N LYS A 32 -10.30 -1.78 0.05
CA LYS A 32 -9.06 -2.07 -0.69
C LYS A 32 -8.93 -3.55 -1.05
N LYS A 33 -9.25 -4.47 -0.13
CA LYS A 33 -9.14 -5.91 -0.38
C LYS A 33 -10.15 -6.38 -1.43
N LYS A 34 -11.41 -5.93 -1.31
CA LYS A 34 -12.55 -6.37 -2.14
C LYS A 34 -12.51 -5.75 -3.53
N TYR A 35 -12.33 -4.43 -3.61
CA TYR A 35 -12.46 -3.69 -4.88
C TYR A 35 -11.12 -3.29 -5.50
N LYS A 36 -9.99 -3.56 -4.83
CA LYS A 36 -8.63 -3.14 -5.25
C LYS A 36 -8.48 -1.62 -5.41
N ILE A 37 -9.36 -0.87 -4.74
CA ILE A 37 -9.35 0.59 -4.74
C ILE A 37 -8.49 1.08 -3.56
N ALA A 38 -7.53 1.94 -3.86
CA ALA A 38 -6.83 2.71 -2.83
C ALA A 38 -7.67 3.94 -2.51
N VAL A 39 -8.34 3.90 -1.37
CA VAL A 39 -9.08 5.03 -0.81
C VAL A 39 -8.09 5.91 -0.04
N GLN A 40 -8.25 7.24 -0.10
CA GLN A 40 -7.49 8.13 0.78
C GLN A 40 -8.04 8.01 2.21
N ASP A 41 -7.25 8.33 3.23
CA ASP A 41 -7.66 8.10 4.63
C ASP A 41 -8.88 8.95 5.08
N ASP A 42 -9.30 9.93 4.27
CA ASP A 42 -10.49 10.73 4.50
C ASP A 42 -11.78 10.01 4.07
N VAL A 43 -12.61 9.71 5.07
CA VAL A 43 -14.00 9.26 4.93
C VAL A 43 -14.90 10.38 5.45
N ALA A 44 -15.91 10.79 4.69
CA ALA A 44 -16.84 11.84 5.08
C ALA A 44 -18.21 11.23 5.40
N TYR A 45 -18.77 11.55 6.57
CA TYR A 45 -20.15 11.26 6.89
C TYR A 45 -21.10 12.08 5.99
N VAL A 46 -22.13 11.43 5.47
CA VAL A 46 -23.16 12.07 4.64
C VAL A 46 -24.50 12.06 5.35
N ASP A 47 -24.97 10.88 5.74
CA ASP A 47 -26.27 10.65 6.36
C ASP A 47 -26.27 9.30 7.10
N GLY A 48 -27.34 8.98 7.81
CA GLY A 48 -27.43 7.75 8.57
C GLY A 48 -28.75 7.60 9.32
N GLY A 49 -28.89 6.49 10.03
CA GLY A 49 -30.09 6.24 10.82
C GLY A 49 -30.14 4.87 11.46
N LEU A 50 -31.21 4.62 12.19
CA LEU A 50 -31.49 3.33 12.81
C LEU A 50 -32.17 2.39 11.83
N VAL A 51 -31.65 1.16 11.74
CA VAL A 51 -32.19 0.10 10.90
C VAL A 51 -32.34 -1.20 11.69
N VAL A 52 -33.34 -2.02 11.35
CA VAL A 52 -33.44 -3.37 11.90
C VAL A 52 -32.65 -4.33 11.00
N HIS A 53 -31.51 -4.82 11.49
CA HIS A 53 -30.69 -5.81 10.82
C HIS A 53 -30.61 -7.10 11.63
N GLN A 54 -30.98 -8.24 11.03
CA GLN A 54 -30.95 -9.57 11.67
C GLN A 54 -31.66 -9.61 13.04
N LYS A 55 -32.88 -9.04 13.11
CA LYS A 55 -33.69 -8.94 14.34
C LYS A 55 -33.04 -8.13 15.47
N LYS A 56 -32.07 -7.27 15.15
CA LYS A 56 -31.44 -6.33 16.08
C LYS A 56 -31.53 -4.92 15.54
N ILE A 57 -31.65 -3.94 16.43
CA ILE A 57 -31.50 -2.52 16.08
C ILE A 57 -30.01 -2.27 15.81
N ALA A 58 -29.71 -1.62 14.69
CA ALA A 58 -28.37 -1.30 14.24
C ALA A 58 -28.34 0.14 13.68
N TYR A 59 -27.13 0.70 13.55
CA TYR A 59 -26.91 2.01 12.98
C TYR A 59 -26.34 1.86 11.58
N GLN A 60 -26.98 2.52 10.62
CA GLN A 60 -26.48 2.69 9.27
C GLN A 60 -25.77 4.03 9.19
N LEU A 61 -24.56 4.03 8.62
CA LEU A 61 -23.81 5.22 8.29
C LEU A 61 -23.55 5.22 6.79
N ASP A 62 -24.06 6.23 6.11
CA ASP A 62 -23.77 6.50 4.71
C ASP A 62 -22.57 7.44 4.64
N ILE A 63 -21.53 6.98 3.94
CA ILE A 63 -20.23 7.63 3.90
C ILE A 63 -19.75 7.83 2.47
N ASP A 64 -19.14 8.98 2.23
CA ASP A 64 -18.43 9.29 1.02
C ASP A 64 -16.92 9.05 1.19
N VAL A 65 -16.32 8.45 0.18
CA VAL A 65 -14.89 8.15 0.16
C VAL A 65 -14.20 8.84 -1.00
N LYS A 66 -13.07 9.51 -0.74
CA LYS A 66 -12.27 10.14 -1.78
C LYS A 66 -11.28 9.15 -2.40
N VAL A 67 -11.51 8.81 -3.66
CA VAL A 67 -10.62 7.94 -4.44
C VAL A 67 -9.78 8.77 -5.39
N ARG A 68 -8.45 8.59 -5.33
CA ARG A 68 -7.57 9.16 -6.36
C ARG A 68 -7.49 8.22 -7.54
N LEU A 69 -7.72 8.74 -8.75
CA LEU A 69 -7.54 8.01 -9.99
C LEU A 69 -6.30 8.52 -10.74
N SER A 70 -5.56 7.60 -11.33
CA SER A 70 -4.47 7.82 -12.25
C SER A 70 -4.87 7.19 -13.58
N VAL A 71 -5.01 8.03 -14.60
CA VAL A 71 -5.40 7.62 -15.95
C VAL A 71 -4.20 7.81 -16.87
N ILE A 72 -3.88 6.77 -17.65
CA ILE A 72 -2.95 6.87 -18.78
C ILE A 72 -3.78 6.77 -20.04
N CYS A 73 -3.65 7.76 -20.91
CA CYS A 73 -4.34 7.82 -22.19
C CYS A 73 -3.37 8.02 -23.35
N ASP A 74 -3.79 7.65 -24.56
CA ASP A 74 -3.07 8.01 -25.79
C ASP A 74 -3.42 9.44 -26.23
N LYS A 75 -2.78 9.89 -27.31
CA LYS A 75 -3.00 11.23 -27.90
C LYS A 75 -4.43 11.46 -28.42
N SER A 76 -5.18 10.39 -28.67
CA SER A 76 -6.58 10.45 -29.13
C SER A 76 -7.57 10.46 -27.96
N GLY A 77 -7.09 10.35 -26.71
CA GLY A 77 -7.90 10.31 -25.51
C GLY A 77 -8.35 8.91 -25.10
N ASN A 78 -7.90 7.84 -25.76
CA ASN A 78 -8.28 6.48 -25.39
C ASN A 78 -7.60 6.09 -24.07
N CYS A 79 -8.37 5.52 -23.13
CA CYS A 79 -7.83 5.03 -21.86
C CYS A 79 -7.01 3.76 -22.09
N LEU A 80 -5.70 3.85 -21.85
CA LEU A 80 -4.77 2.72 -21.92
C LEU A 80 -4.64 2.02 -20.57
N LYS A 81 -4.75 2.78 -19.47
CA LYS A 81 -4.66 2.23 -18.11
C LYS A 81 -5.37 3.12 -17.09
N LEU A 82 -6.07 2.48 -16.16
CA LEU A 82 -6.64 3.09 -14.97
C LEU A 82 -6.03 2.46 -13.72
N SER A 83 -5.61 3.27 -12.74
CA SER A 83 -5.19 2.78 -11.44
C SER A 83 -5.53 3.77 -10.34
N THR A 84 -5.76 3.27 -9.12
CA THR A 84 -5.98 4.14 -7.94
C THR A 84 -4.68 4.45 -7.20
N VAL A 85 -3.58 3.84 -7.63
CA VAL A 85 -2.24 4.04 -7.07
C VAL A 85 -1.40 4.81 -8.09
N ARG A 86 -0.53 5.72 -7.61
CA ARG A 86 0.44 6.40 -8.47
C ARG A 86 1.32 5.35 -9.14
N HIS A 87 1.28 5.31 -10.47
CA HIS A 87 2.26 4.55 -11.22
C HIS A 87 3.59 5.31 -11.14
N LYS A 88 4.63 4.72 -10.55
CA LYS A 88 5.98 5.26 -10.74
C LYS A 88 6.33 5.01 -12.22
N PRO A 89 6.66 6.05 -13.00
CA PRO A 89 7.14 5.82 -14.34
C PRO A 89 8.44 5.03 -14.22
N LYS A 90 8.47 3.82 -14.80
CA LYS A 90 9.76 3.22 -15.14
C LYS A 90 10.33 4.17 -16.18
N ARG A 91 11.25 5.04 -15.76
CA ARG A 91 12.19 5.63 -16.71
C ARG A 91 12.80 4.43 -17.39
N VAL A 92 12.55 4.29 -18.69
CA VAL A 92 13.37 3.44 -19.53
C VAL A 92 14.75 4.06 -19.37
N ALA A 93 15.54 3.53 -18.45
CA ALA A 93 16.96 3.83 -18.44
C ALA A 93 17.40 3.37 -19.83
N ASP A 94 17.90 4.32 -20.62
CA ASP A 94 18.72 4.01 -21.77
C ASP A 94 19.61 2.85 -21.35
N SER A 95 19.50 1.76 -22.10
CA SER A 95 20.46 0.67 -21.97
C SER A 95 21.81 1.30 -22.29
N PRO A 96 22.77 1.42 -21.34
CA PRO A 96 24.11 1.76 -21.75
C PRO A 96 24.67 0.46 -22.32
N GLY A 97 24.77 0.43 -23.64
CA GLY A 97 25.76 -0.41 -24.29
C GLY A 97 27.08 -0.25 -23.57
N LYS A 98 27.73 -1.39 -23.31
CA LYS A 98 29.18 -1.59 -23.25
C LYS A 98 30.06 -0.37 -22.94
N GLU A 99 30.82 -0.56 -21.87
CA GLU A 99 32.21 -0.15 -21.63
C GLU A 99 32.52 0.88 -20.53
N ILE A 100 33.16 0.32 -19.49
CA ILE A 100 34.40 0.75 -18.84
C ILE A 100 34.38 2.10 -18.11
N GLY A 101 34.58 2.02 -16.79
CA GLY A 101 35.42 3.01 -16.12
C GLY A 101 35.03 3.37 -14.69
N LEU A 102 35.88 2.93 -13.76
CA LEU A 102 36.15 3.58 -12.46
C LEU A 102 35.03 3.51 -11.41
N GLN A 103 35.07 2.45 -10.59
CA GLN A 103 35.06 2.51 -9.11
C GLN A 103 35.06 1.09 -8.51
N SER A 104 36.23 0.51 -8.26
CA SER A 104 36.40 -0.43 -7.14
C SER A 104 37.89 -0.74 -6.91
N ARG A 105 38.68 0.30 -6.59
CA ARG A 105 40.10 0.14 -6.26
C ARG A 105 40.35 -0.52 -4.89
N SER A 106 39.29 -1.00 -4.22
CA SER A 106 39.36 -1.62 -2.88
C SER A 106 39.00 -3.12 -2.85
N ASN A 107 38.28 -3.67 -3.85
CA ASN A 107 37.88 -5.09 -3.85
C ASN A 107 38.83 -6.04 -4.61
N ASN A 108 39.78 -5.50 -5.40
CA ASN A 108 40.70 -6.34 -6.18
C ASN A 108 41.78 -7.01 -5.32
N SER A 109 42.22 -6.37 -4.23
CA SER A 109 43.23 -6.92 -3.32
C SER A 109 42.72 -8.19 -2.62
N ARG A 110 41.51 -8.16 -2.06
CA ARG A 110 40.89 -9.34 -1.42
C ARG A 110 40.63 -10.49 -2.39
N ARG A 111 40.20 -10.20 -3.62
CA ARG A 111 39.98 -11.25 -4.64
C ARG A 111 41.29 -11.89 -5.10
N GLN A 112 42.34 -11.10 -5.29
CA GLN A 112 43.66 -11.64 -5.63
C GLN A 112 44.25 -12.48 -4.50
N GLU A 113 44.03 -12.06 -3.24
CA GLU A 113 44.47 -12.83 -2.08
C GLU A 113 43.73 -14.16 -1.97
N MET A 114 42.40 -14.17 -2.10
CA MET A 114 41.60 -15.40 -2.12
C MET A 114 41.95 -16.32 -3.28
N ALA A 115 42.24 -15.77 -4.47
CA ALA A 115 42.67 -16.56 -5.62
C ALA A 115 44.03 -17.24 -5.37
N ARG A 116 44.99 -16.53 -4.76
CA ARG A 116 46.29 -17.09 -4.38
C ARG A 116 46.16 -18.19 -3.33
N MET A 117 45.29 -18.00 -2.33
CA MET A 117 45.02 -19.05 -1.34
C MET A 117 44.36 -20.28 -1.96
N ALA A 118 43.45 -20.08 -2.92
CA ALA A 118 42.78 -21.18 -3.63
C ALA A 118 43.74 -21.99 -4.51
N THR A 119 44.71 -21.35 -5.16
CA THR A 119 45.76 -22.05 -5.93
C THR A 119 46.63 -22.91 -5.01
N GLY A 120 47.06 -22.38 -3.86
CA GLY A 120 47.85 -23.17 -2.90
C GLY A 120 47.11 -24.39 -2.36
N LEU A 121 45.80 -24.29 -2.13
CA LEU A 121 44.96 -25.44 -1.76
C LEU A 121 44.83 -26.46 -2.89
N ALA A 122 44.71 -26.02 -4.13
CA ALA A 122 44.62 -26.91 -5.29
C ALA A 122 45.91 -27.72 -5.49
N ASP A 123 47.07 -27.10 -5.32
CA ASP A 123 48.37 -27.77 -5.44
C ASP A 123 48.55 -28.81 -4.31
N MET A 124 48.16 -28.48 -3.07
CA MET A 124 48.20 -29.44 -1.95
C MET A 124 47.22 -30.62 -2.12
N ILE A 125 46.09 -30.43 -2.80
CA ILE A 125 45.15 -31.52 -3.11
C ILE A 125 45.68 -32.41 -4.25
N ALA A 126 46.42 -31.84 -5.21
CA ALA A 126 47.02 -32.59 -6.30
C ALA A 126 48.10 -33.57 -5.80
N ASP A 127 48.87 -33.19 -4.78
CA ASP A 127 49.88 -34.06 -4.15
C ASP A 127 49.28 -35.20 -3.31
N ILE A 128 48.00 -35.10 -2.90
CA ILE A 128 47.30 -36.16 -2.15
C ILE A 128 46.71 -37.24 -3.09
N ASN A 129 46.51 -36.92 -4.36
CA ASN A 129 45.89 -37.81 -5.35
C ASN A 129 46.91 -38.53 -6.27
N GLN A 130 48.18 -38.58 -5.88
CA GLN A 130 49.21 -39.48 -6.43
C GLN A 130 49.40 -40.70 -5.53
#